data_AF-A6ZJR8-F1
#
_entry.id   AF-A6ZJR8-F1
#
_cell.length_a   1.000
_cell.length_b   1.000
_cell.length_c   1.000
_cell.angle_alpha   90.00
_cell.angle_beta   90.00
_cell.angle_gamma   90.00
#
_symmetry.space_group_name_H-M   'P 1'
#
loop_
_entity.id
_entity.type
_entity.pdbx_description
1 polymer ?
#
loop_
_entity_poly.entity_id
_entity_poly.type
_entity_poly.pdbx_seq_one_letter_code
_entity_poly.pdbx_strand_id
1 'polypeptide(L)'
;SMLAYNQEPDACWECYSCVKICPQVAIFVRGYDDFVPMGGQVHPMRSSDSIMWTVKFRNGAMKRLKFPIRTTAEGAANGYVGEKGADLDDECLLLEADLPTPK
;
A
#
# COMPACT_ATOMS: atom_id res chain seq x y z
N SER A 1 -16.80 -25.59 4.99
CA SER A 1 -15.84 -24.56 5.43
C SER A 1 -16.43 -23.20 5.09
N MET A 2 -16.15 -22.16 5.90
CA MET A 2 -16.60 -20.80 5.61
C MET A 2 -15.60 -20.14 4.64
N LEU A 3 -16.08 -19.59 3.53
CA LEU A 3 -15.27 -18.78 2.60
C LEU A 3 -15.42 -17.30 2.97
N ALA A 4 -14.37 -16.51 2.72
CA ALA A 4 -14.40 -15.07 2.95
C ALA A 4 -15.26 -14.35 1.89
N TYR A 5 -15.88 -13.23 2.27
CA TYR A 5 -16.62 -12.34 1.38
C TYR A 5 -16.48 -10.89 1.86
N ASN A 6 -16.79 -9.93 1.00
CA ASN A 6 -16.92 -8.53 1.41
C ASN A 6 -18.35 -8.28 1.89
N GLN A 7 -18.51 -7.94 3.17
CA GLN A 7 -19.82 -7.71 3.81
C GLN A 7 -20.46 -6.37 3.45
N GLU A 8 -19.66 -5.38 3.04
CA GLU A 8 -20.12 -4.01 2.73
C GLU A 8 -19.39 -3.49 1.47
N PRO A 9 -19.77 -3.96 0.26
CA PRO A 9 -19.06 -3.63 -0.97
C PRO A 9 -19.10 -2.14 -1.36
N ASP A 10 -20.14 -1.43 -0.94
CA ASP A 10 -20.34 0.01 -1.11
C ASP A 10 -19.41 0.85 -0.22
N ALA A 11 -18.96 0.32 0.91
CA ALA A 11 -17.90 0.92 1.73
C ALA A 11 -16.47 0.52 1.31
N CYS A 12 -16.32 -0.28 0.24
CA CYS A 12 -15.01 -0.67 -0.27
C CYS A 12 -14.27 0.54 -0.84
N TRP A 13 -13.05 0.81 -0.38
CA TRP A 13 -12.21 1.88 -0.96
C TRP A 13 -11.28 1.40 -2.10
N GLU A 14 -11.47 0.16 -2.56
CA GLU A 14 -10.63 -0.47 -3.60
C GLU A 14 -9.12 -0.30 -3.35
N CYS A 15 -8.66 -0.32 -2.09
CA CYS A 15 -7.25 -0.09 -1.73
C CYS A 15 -6.30 -1.26 -2.06
N TYR A 16 -6.89 -2.39 -2.47
CA TYR A 16 -6.22 -3.66 -2.79
C TYR A 16 -5.49 -4.32 -1.61
N SER A 17 -5.59 -3.86 -0.36
CA SER A 17 -4.88 -4.50 0.76
C SER A 17 -5.25 -5.98 0.92
N CYS A 18 -6.55 -6.31 0.83
CA CYS A 18 -7.04 -7.70 0.85
C CYS A 18 -6.52 -8.51 -0.35
N VAL A 19 -6.50 -7.93 -1.55
CA VAL A 19 -5.97 -8.57 -2.76
C VAL A 19 -4.48 -8.87 -2.63
N LYS A 20 -3.70 -7.89 -2.17
CA LYS A 20 -2.24 -7.97 -2.06
C LYS A 20 -1.78 -9.01 -1.03
N ILE A 21 -2.54 -9.21 0.05
CA ILE A 21 -2.16 -10.09 1.16
C ILE A 21 -2.67 -11.53 0.98
N CYS A 22 -3.63 -11.77 0.08
CA CYS A 22 -4.24 -13.09 -0.09
C CYS A 22 -3.22 -14.10 -0.67
N PRO A 23 -2.78 -15.12 0.08
CA PRO A 23 -1.75 -16.05 -0.39
C PRO A 23 -2.23 -16.97 -1.52
N GLN A 24 -3.54 -17.19 -1.61
CA GLN A 24 -4.18 -18.00 -2.66
C GLN A 24 -4.54 -17.17 -3.89
N VAL A 25 -4.32 -15.85 -3.85
CA VAL A 25 -4.66 -14.93 -4.94
C VAL A 25 -6.15 -15.04 -5.35
N ALA A 26 -7.02 -15.22 -4.36
CA ALA A 26 -8.44 -15.53 -4.56
C ALA A 26 -9.34 -14.29 -4.62
N ILE A 27 -8.79 -13.09 -4.40
CA ILE A 27 -9.55 -11.84 -4.28
C ILE A 27 -9.25 -10.96 -5.49
N PHE A 28 -10.32 -10.47 -6.12
CA PHE A 28 -10.25 -9.51 -7.22
C PHE A 28 -11.15 -8.32 -6.93
N VAL A 29 -10.78 -7.16 -7.47
CA VAL A 29 -11.63 -5.98 -7.46
C VAL A 29 -12.40 -5.92 -8.77
N ARG A 30 -13.70 -5.71 -8.65
CA ARG A 30 -14.60 -5.37 -9.75
C ARG A 30 -15.02 -3.93 -9.48
N GLY A 31 -14.68 -3.03 -10.40
CA GLY A 31 -14.92 -1.59 -10.27
C GLY A 31 -16.34 -1.25 -9.83
N TYR A 32 -16.49 -0.14 -9.12
CA TYR A 32 -17.80 0.38 -8.68
C TYR A 32 -18.83 0.37 -9.83
N ASP A 33 -19.98 -0.24 -9.58
CA ASP A 33 -20.97 -0.56 -10.61
C ASP A 33 -21.84 0.63 -11.03
N ASP A 34 -21.79 1.72 -10.27
CA ASP A 34 -22.44 3.00 -10.55
C ASP A 34 -21.75 3.81 -11.67
N PHE A 35 -20.43 3.67 -11.85
CA PHE A 35 -19.70 4.41 -12.90
C PHE A 35 -18.64 3.62 -13.69
N VAL A 36 -18.28 2.39 -13.31
CA VAL A 36 -17.24 1.62 -14.02
C VAL A 36 -17.85 0.57 -14.96
N PRO A 37 -17.62 0.66 -16.29
CA PRO A 37 -18.04 -0.38 -17.22
C PRO A 37 -17.37 -1.73 -16.95
N MET A 38 -18.09 -2.83 -17.19
CA MET A 38 -17.56 -4.18 -17.01
C MET A 38 -16.31 -4.48 -17.87
N GLY A 39 -15.50 -5.45 -17.43
CA GLY A 39 -14.44 -6.08 -18.23
C GLY A 39 -13.02 -5.52 -18.01
N GLY A 40 -12.88 -4.38 -17.32
CA GLY A 40 -11.59 -3.91 -16.84
C GLY A 40 -11.11 -4.69 -15.62
N GLN A 41 -9.80 -4.91 -15.52
CA GLN A 41 -9.18 -5.59 -14.37
C GLN A 41 -7.78 -5.01 -14.11
N VAL A 42 -7.49 -4.70 -12.85
CA VAL A 42 -6.16 -4.35 -12.39
C VAL A 42 -5.78 -5.34 -11.30
N HIS A 43 -4.67 -6.06 -11.47
CA HIS A 43 -4.27 -7.11 -10.54
C HIS A 43 -2.79 -6.98 -10.12
N PRO A 44 -2.51 -6.87 -8.81
CA PRO A 44 -1.15 -6.79 -8.29
C PRO A 44 -0.53 -8.16 -8.02
N MET A 45 0.79 -8.23 -8.11
CA MET A 45 1.61 -9.27 -7.50
C MET A 45 2.69 -8.58 -6.67
N ARG A 46 2.52 -8.59 -5.35
CA ARG A 46 3.43 -7.92 -4.41
C ARG A 46 4.51 -8.90 -3.93
N SER A 47 5.76 -8.50 -4.07
CA SER A 47 6.94 -9.16 -3.49
C SER A 47 7.45 -8.37 -2.28
N SER A 48 8.63 -8.72 -1.75
CA SER A 48 9.30 -8.03 -0.64
C SER A 48 9.85 -6.64 -1.03
N ASP A 49 10.39 -6.50 -2.23
CA ASP A 49 11.12 -5.31 -2.70
C ASP A 49 10.44 -4.58 -3.87
N SER A 50 9.47 -5.22 -4.51
CA SER A 50 8.81 -4.73 -5.71
C SER A 50 7.35 -5.19 -5.80
N ILE A 51 6.59 -4.49 -6.63
CA ILE A 51 5.21 -4.84 -6.98
C ILE A 51 5.05 -4.84 -8.49
N MET A 52 4.44 -5.88 -9.03
CA MET A 52 4.04 -5.95 -10.43
C MET A 52 2.55 -5.70 -10.55
N TRP A 53 2.15 -5.01 -11.60
CA TRP A 53 0.75 -4.75 -11.91
C TRP A 53 0.44 -5.22 -13.33
N THR A 54 -0.64 -5.97 -13.47
CA THR A 54 -1.25 -6.27 -14.76
C THR A 54 -2.55 -5.49 -14.89
N VAL A 55 -2.64 -4.64 -15.90
CA VAL A 55 -3.83 -3.87 -16.25
C VAL A 55 -4.41 -4.46 -17.53
N LYS A 56 -5.59 -5.08 -17.44
CA LYS A 56 -6.36 -5.60 -18.58
C LYS A 56 -7.53 -4.65 -18.84
N PHE A 57 -7.57 -4.09 -20.04
CA PHE A 57 -8.64 -3.23 -20.50
C PHE A 57 -9.84 -4.06 -20.98
N ARG A 58 -11.03 -3.45 -21.02
CA ARG A 58 -12.26 -4.07 -21.52
C ARG A 58 -12.11 -4.67 -22.93
N ASN A 59 -11.32 -4.02 -23.79
CA ASN A 59 -11.05 -4.48 -25.15
C ASN A 59 -10.01 -5.61 -25.24
N GLY A 60 -9.53 -6.14 -24.11
CA GLY A 60 -8.53 -7.20 -24.05
C GLY A 60 -7.07 -6.72 -24.10
N ALA A 61 -6.81 -5.43 -24.39
CA ALA A 61 -5.46 -4.88 -24.33
C ALA A 61 -4.88 -5.04 -22.92
N MET A 62 -3.57 -5.27 -22.83
CA MET A 62 -2.91 -5.54 -21.56
C MET A 62 -1.65 -4.68 -21.41
N LYS A 63 -1.46 -4.11 -20.22
CA LYS A 63 -0.22 -3.45 -19.81
C LYS A 63 0.33 -4.14 -18.57
N ARG A 64 1.66 -4.29 -18.52
CA ARG A 64 2.37 -4.83 -17.35
C ARG A 64 3.38 -3.79 -16.88
N LEU A 65 3.38 -3.54 -15.58
CA LEU A 65 4.26 -2.57 -14.93
C LEU A 65 4.96 -3.26 -13.76
N LYS A 66 6.16 -2.79 -13.43
CA LYS A 66 6.89 -3.21 -12.23
C LYS A 66 7.47 -1.98 -11.56
N PHE A 67 7.25 -1.85 -10.26
CA PHE A 67 7.74 -0.73 -9.46
C PHE A 67 8.51 -1.26 -8.24
N PRO A 68 9.65 -0.66 -7.87
CA PRO A 68 10.26 -0.90 -6.56
C PRO A 68 9.36 -0.33 -5.46
N ILE A 69 9.29 -1.01 -4.31
CA ILE A 69 8.48 -0.56 -3.15
C ILE A 69 9.30 -0.41 -1.87
N ARG A 70 10.50 -1.01 -1.80
CA ARG A 70 11.35 -0.93 -0.61
C ARG A 70 12.82 -1.11 -0.99
N THR A 71 13.70 -0.36 -0.34
CA THR A 71 15.16 -0.43 -0.52
C THR A 71 15.87 -1.16 0.63
N THR A 72 15.14 -1.48 1.71
CA THR A 72 15.61 -2.21 2.88
C THR A 72 14.76 -3.44 3.14
N ALA A 73 15.28 -4.42 3.88
CA ALA A 73 14.54 -5.63 4.22
C ALA A 73 13.31 -5.32 5.10
N GLU A 74 12.30 -6.19 5.02
CA GLU A 74 11.19 -6.18 5.97
C GLU A 74 11.70 -6.39 7.40
N GLY A 75 11.14 -5.64 8.36
CA GLY A 75 11.59 -5.67 9.76
C GLY A 75 12.88 -4.90 10.07
N ALA A 76 13.57 -4.32 9.08
CA ALA A 76 14.86 -3.65 9.28
C ALA A 76 14.77 -2.13 9.57
N ALA A 77 13.60 -1.60 9.94
CA ALA A 77 13.46 -0.18 10.26
C ALA A 77 14.16 0.15 11.59
N ASN A 78 14.86 1.28 11.67
CA ASN A 78 15.48 1.73 12.91
C ASN A 78 14.41 2.26 13.87
N GLY A 79 14.36 1.71 15.08
CA GLY A 79 13.48 2.17 16.17
C GLY A 79 14.08 3.25 17.06
N TYR A 80 15.29 3.75 16.76
CA TYR A 80 16.03 4.73 17.58
C TYR A 80 16.20 4.24 19.03
N VAL A 81 16.51 2.95 19.21
CA VAL A 81 16.62 2.33 20.52
C VAL A 81 17.78 2.95 21.30
N GLY A 82 17.49 3.52 22.47
CA GLY A 82 18.48 4.12 23.36
C GLY A 82 18.66 5.63 23.19
N GLU A 83 18.08 6.23 22.15
CA GLU A 83 18.04 7.68 22.00
C GLU A 83 17.21 8.32 23.12
N LYS A 84 17.62 9.52 23.56
CA LYS A 84 16.94 10.31 24.58
C LYS A 84 16.75 11.72 24.08
N GLY A 85 15.52 12.23 24.19
CA GLY A 85 15.23 13.64 23.94
C GLY A 85 16.01 14.53 24.92
N ALA A 86 16.35 15.74 24.48
CA ALA A 86 17.15 16.68 25.26
C ALA A 86 16.30 17.42 26.30
N ASP A 87 15.24 18.10 25.85
CA ASP A 87 14.30 18.86 26.66
C ASP A 87 12.87 18.58 26.18
N LEU A 88 11.90 18.58 27.10
CA LEU A 88 10.47 18.47 26.76
C LEU A 88 9.79 19.84 26.66
N ASP A 89 10.45 20.89 27.16
CA ASP A 89 9.97 22.27 27.12
C ASP A 89 10.49 23.04 25.89
N ASP A 90 11.34 22.41 25.06
CA ASP A 90 11.76 22.94 23.76
C ASP A 90 10.93 22.38 22.60
N GLU A 91 11.23 22.83 21.39
CA GLU A 91 10.51 22.47 20.16
C GLU A 91 11.29 21.47 19.29
N CYS A 92 12.42 20.93 19.78
CA CYS A 92 13.25 19.98 19.02
C CYS A 92 12.63 18.58 19.07
N LEU A 93 12.49 17.94 17.90
CA LEU A 93 12.17 16.52 17.83
C LEU A 93 13.37 15.65 18.26
N LEU A 94 13.13 14.36 18.49
CA LEU A 94 14.12 13.40 19.04
C LEU A 94 15.53 13.45 18.42
N LEU A 95 15.64 13.77 17.13
CA LEU A 95 16.91 13.78 16.38
C LEU A 95 17.35 15.18 15.97
N GLU A 96 16.62 16.21 16.39
CA GLU A 96 16.93 17.60 16.09
C GLU A 96 17.80 18.17 17.20
N ALA A 97 18.84 18.92 16.81
CA ALA A 97 19.71 19.62 17.74
C ALA A 97 19.37 21.11 17.82
N ASP A 98 18.96 21.70 16.69
CA ASP A 98 18.63 23.12 16.57
C ASP A 98 17.49 23.31 15.56
N LEU A 99 16.71 24.38 15.75
CA LEU A 99 15.66 24.78 14.80
C LEU A 99 16.11 25.98 13.96
N PRO A 100 15.73 26.03 12.67
CA PRO A 100 16.04 27.18 11.82
C PRO A 100 15.35 28.45 12.34
N THR A 101 16.11 29.54 12.45
CA THR A 101 15.56 30.86 12.78
C THR A 101 15.11 31.60 11.52
N PRO A 102 13.94 32.27 11.54
CA PRO A 102 13.54 33.16 10.45
C PRO A 102 14.61 34.23 10.20
N LYS A 103 14.84 34.55 8.93
CA LYS A 103 15.81 35.57 8.49
C LYS A 103 15.23 36.98 8.57
#